data_AF-K2CQP8-F1
#
_entry.id   AF-K2CQP8-F1
#
_cell.length_a   1.000
_cell.length_b   1.000
_cell.length_c   1.000
_cell.angle_alpha   90.00
_cell.angle_beta   90.00
_cell.angle_gamma   90.00
#
_symmetry.space_group_name_H-M   'P 1'
#
loop_
_entity.id
_entity.type
_entity.pdbx_description
1 polymer ?
#
loop_
_entity_poly.entity_id
_entity_poly.type
_entity_poly.pdbx_seq_one_letter_code
_entity_poly.pdbx_strand_id
1 'polypeptide(L)'
;LHPEAIHILAELIKGAAQRTQVVVATQSTTLLDNFAVEDIVVVNRENGASTFKRLNESDFKVWLEDYSVGELWTKNVIAAGLVGESYCQSDDYPRKIYKVAVCKGNTNTSHC
;
A
#
# COMPACT_ATOMS: atom_id res chain seq x y z
N LEU A 1 -0.06 -10.76 -14.90
CA LEU A 1 1.37 -10.77 -15.24
C LEU A 1 1.98 -12.03 -14.67
N HIS A 2 2.97 -12.61 -15.34
CA HIS A 2 3.81 -13.63 -14.73
C HIS A 2 4.52 -13.06 -13.48
N PRO A 3 4.70 -13.81 -12.38
CA PRO A 3 5.31 -13.29 -11.14
C PRO A 3 6.64 -12.56 -11.37
N GLU A 4 7.51 -13.10 -12.22
CA GLU A 4 8.79 -12.48 -12.58
C GLU A 4 8.66 -11.07 -13.17
N ALA A 5 7.66 -10.86 -14.03
CA ALA A 5 7.46 -9.56 -14.67
C ALA A 5 6.99 -8.49 -13.67
N ILE A 6 6.39 -8.90 -12.53
CA ILE A 6 5.97 -7.97 -11.47
C ILE A 6 7.19 -7.42 -10.73
N HIS A 7 8.22 -8.25 -10.51
CA HIS A 7 9.46 -7.80 -9.89
C HIS A 7 10.18 -6.77 -10.76
N ILE A 8 10.30 -7.06 -12.07
CA ILE A 8 10.87 -6.11 -13.04
C ILE A 8 10.07 -4.80 -13.06
N LEU A 9 8.73 -4.88 -13.06
CA LEU A 9 7.87 -3.69 -13.00
C LEU A 9 8.12 -2.88 -11.72
N ALA A 10 8.28 -3.52 -10.57
CA ALA A 10 8.56 -2.84 -9.31
C ALA A 10 9.90 -2.09 -9.34
N GLU A 11 10.94 -2.71 -9.89
CA GLU A 11 12.25 -2.06 -10.04
C GLU A 11 12.20 -0.87 -11.00
N LEU A 12 11.45 -0.98 -12.10
CA LEU A 12 11.22 0.15 -13.01
C LEU A 12 10.45 1.29 -12.32
N ILE A 13 9.45 0.98 -11.49
CA ILE A 13 8.70 1.96 -10.70
C ILE A 13 9.64 2.69 -9.74
N LYS A 14 10.49 1.96 -8.99
CA LYS A 14 11.48 2.56 -8.07
C LYS A 14 12.49 3.42 -8.82
N GLY A 15 12.98 2.96 -9.97
CA GLY A 15 13.89 3.72 -10.82
C GLY A 15 13.27 5.03 -11.34
N ALA A 16 12.02 4.99 -11.79
CA ALA A 16 11.27 6.18 -12.18
C ALA A 16 11.04 7.11 -10.98
N ALA A 17 10.74 6.54 -9.81
CA ALA A 17 10.50 7.30 -8.59
C ALA A 17 11.69 8.17 -8.21
N GLN A 18 12.94 7.75 -8.47
CA GLN A 18 14.12 8.58 -8.18
C GLN A 18 14.10 9.97 -8.83
N ARG A 19 13.36 10.15 -9.93
CA ARG A 19 13.32 11.42 -10.69
C ARG A 19 11.99 12.15 -10.60
N THR A 20 10.92 11.45 -10.26
CA THR A 20 9.56 12.01 -10.20
C THR A 20 8.71 11.28 -9.18
N GLN A 21 7.65 11.92 -8.69
CA GLN A 21 6.72 11.24 -7.82
C GLN A 21 5.91 10.20 -8.60
N VAL A 22 5.90 8.94 -8.13
CA VAL A 22 5.13 7.86 -8.74
C VAL A 22 4.07 7.36 -7.77
N VAL A 23 2.82 7.34 -8.24
CA VAL A 23 1.66 6.87 -7.49
C VAL A 23 1.07 5.67 -8.21
N VAL A 24 1.02 4.51 -7.54
CA VAL A 24 0.57 3.24 -8.11
C VAL A 24 -0.59 2.69 -7.30
N ALA A 25 -1.78 2.66 -7.88
CA ALA A 25 -2.92 1.95 -7.30
C ALA A 25 -2.84 0.46 -7.65
N THR A 26 -2.82 -0.41 -6.64
CA THR A 26 -2.68 -1.86 -6.82
C THR A 26 -3.50 -2.66 -5.79
N GLN A 27 -3.94 -3.84 -6.19
CA GLN A 27 -4.47 -4.88 -5.30
C GLN A 27 -3.60 -6.15 -5.27
N SER A 28 -2.47 -6.14 -5.99
CA SER A 28 -1.55 -7.27 -6.07
C SER A 28 -0.67 -7.32 -4.83
N THR A 29 -0.79 -8.39 -4.05
CA THR A 29 0.11 -8.70 -2.92
C THR A 29 1.54 -8.85 -3.39
N THR A 30 1.74 -9.56 -4.50
CA THR A 30 3.06 -9.75 -5.12
C THR A 30 3.73 -8.42 -5.47
N LEU A 31 2.98 -7.42 -5.93
CA LEU A 31 3.56 -6.10 -6.17
C LEU A 31 3.86 -5.37 -4.85
N LEU A 32 3.00 -5.48 -3.84
CA LEU A 32 3.21 -4.88 -2.51
C LEU A 32 4.46 -5.44 -1.80
N ASP A 33 4.76 -6.72 -1.99
CA ASP A 33 5.97 -7.36 -1.44
C ASP A 33 7.28 -6.72 -1.90
N ASN A 34 7.23 -5.91 -2.96
CA ASN A 34 8.41 -5.22 -3.49
C ASN A 34 8.63 -3.82 -2.89
N PHE A 35 7.76 -3.35 -2.01
CA PHE A 35 7.82 -2.02 -1.41
C PHE A 35 7.90 -2.11 0.10
N ALA A 36 8.52 -1.11 0.72
CA ALA A 36 8.57 -1.01 2.17
C ALA A 36 7.18 -0.58 2.69
N VAL A 37 6.88 -0.87 3.96
CA VAL A 37 5.54 -0.61 4.49
C VAL A 37 5.22 0.89 4.53
N GLU A 38 6.23 1.72 4.75
CA GLU A 38 6.18 3.19 4.77
C GLU A 38 5.91 3.83 3.40
N ASP A 39 6.15 3.10 2.31
CA ASP A 39 5.79 3.51 0.94
C ASP A 39 4.30 3.32 0.65
N ILE A 40 3.56 2.68 1.56
CA ILE A 40 2.17 2.27 1.33
C ILE A 40 1.21 3.26 1.95
N VAL A 41 0.26 3.69 1.13
CA VAL A 41 -0.92 4.45 1.55
C VAL A 41 -2.15 3.58 1.37
N VAL A 42 -2.77 3.24 2.49
CA VAL A 42 -4.06 2.58 2.49
C VAL A 42 -5.14 3.61 2.23
N VAL A 43 -6.01 3.32 1.26
CA VAL A 43 -7.18 4.13 0.97
C VAL A 43 -8.42 3.36 1.41
N ASN A 44 -9.18 3.96 2.30
CA ASN A 44 -10.44 3.42 2.78
C ASN A 44 -11.60 4.34 2.39
N ARG A 45 -12.82 3.84 2.49
CA ARG A 45 -14.04 4.64 2.41
C ARG A 45 -14.70 4.63 3.77
N GLU A 46 -14.80 5.79 4.39
CA GLU A 46 -15.40 5.99 5.71
C GLU A 46 -16.45 7.10 5.56
N ASN A 47 -17.68 6.85 6.01
CA ASN A 47 -18.79 7.81 5.96
C ASN A 47 -19.00 8.47 4.58
N GLY A 48 -18.86 7.68 3.49
CA GLY A 48 -19.03 8.17 2.12
C GLY A 48 -17.86 8.96 1.54
N ALA A 49 -16.76 9.14 2.29
CA ALA A 49 -15.55 9.85 1.87
C ALA A 49 -14.33 8.92 1.83
N SER A 50 -13.33 9.24 1.01
CA SER A 50 -12.07 8.49 0.96
C SER A 50 -11.10 8.99 2.03
N THR A 51 -10.58 8.08 2.84
CA THR A 51 -9.54 8.35 3.84
C THR A 51 -8.23 7.75 3.38
N PHE A 52 -7.13 8.49 3.53
CA PHE A 52 -5.79 8.09 3.10
C PHE A 52 -4.89 8.00 4.31
N LYS A 53 -4.40 6.79 4.61
CA LYS A 53 -3.49 6.55 5.73
C LYS A 53 -2.18 5.98 5.22
N ARG A 54 -1.09 6.75 5.36
CA ARG A 54 0.26 6.23 5.19
C ARG A 54 0.58 5.32 6.37
N LEU A 55 1.14 4.15 6.10
CA LEU A 55 1.55 3.22 7.14
C LEU A 55 2.87 3.67 7.77
N ASN A 56 3.07 3.31 9.03
CA ASN A 56 4.30 3.54 9.76
C ASN A 56 4.93 2.19 10.09
N GLU A 57 6.21 2.02 9.75
CA GLU A 57 6.96 0.79 10.01
C GLU A 57 6.94 0.37 11.48
N SER A 58 6.96 1.34 12.41
CA SER A 58 6.91 1.04 13.85
C SER A 58 5.68 0.26 14.26
N ASP A 59 4.55 0.45 13.57
CA ASP A 59 3.27 -0.20 13.89
C ASP A 59 3.27 -1.68 13.49
N PHE A 60 4.18 -2.07 12.58
CA PHE A 60 4.27 -3.42 12.01
C PHE A 60 5.59 -4.13 12.33
N LYS A 61 6.49 -3.53 13.11
CA LYS A 61 7.85 -4.04 13.34
C LYS A 61 7.92 -5.52 13.70
N VAL A 62 7.14 -5.96 14.70
CA VAL A 62 7.08 -7.38 15.14
C VAL A 62 6.54 -8.28 14.03
N TRP A 63 5.60 -7.79 13.23
CA TRP A 63 5.00 -8.56 12.14
C TRP A 63 5.93 -8.70 10.94
N LEU A 64 6.75 -7.67 10.66
CA LEU A 64 7.72 -7.67 9.57
C LEU A 64 8.93 -8.57 9.83
N GLU A 65 9.11 -9.05 11.06
CA GLU A 65 10.14 -10.07 11.39
C GLU A 65 9.82 -11.43 10.74
N ASP A 66 8.54 -11.79 10.66
CA ASP A 66 8.08 -13.11 10.23
C ASP A 66 7.28 -13.10 8.91
N TYR A 67 6.83 -11.93 8.44
CA TYR A 67 5.90 -11.83 7.32
C TYR A 67 6.25 -10.71 6.36
N SER A 68 6.03 -10.95 5.06
CA SER A 68 6.09 -9.91 4.05
C SER A 68 4.89 -8.96 4.12
N VAL A 69 5.01 -7.77 3.54
CA VAL A 69 3.91 -6.80 3.42
C VAL A 69 2.66 -7.42 2.76
N GLY A 70 2.83 -8.20 1.69
CA GLY A 70 1.75 -8.89 0.99
C GLY A 70 1.13 -10.01 1.82
N GLU A 71 1.86 -10.62 2.74
CA GLU A 71 1.29 -11.55 3.74
C GLU A 71 0.50 -10.79 4.81
N LEU A 72 1.02 -9.68 5.33
CA LEU A 72 0.29 -8.82 6.28
C LEU A 72 -1.02 -8.33 5.68
N TRP A 73 -1.02 -8.06 4.39
CA TRP A 73 -2.21 -7.75 3.63
C TRP A 73 -3.21 -8.90 3.57
N THR A 74 -2.74 -10.09 3.17
CA THR A 74 -3.59 -11.26 2.99
C THR A 74 -4.22 -11.69 4.31
N LYS A 75 -3.47 -11.51 5.42
CA LYS A 75 -3.90 -11.77 6.79
C LYS A 75 -4.74 -10.64 7.41
N ASN A 76 -4.97 -9.56 6.67
CA ASN A 76 -5.72 -8.38 7.12
C ASN A 76 -5.11 -7.68 8.36
N VAL A 77 -3.80 -7.85 8.59
CA VAL A 77 -3.03 -7.11 9.61
C VAL A 77 -2.87 -5.65 9.18
N ILE A 78 -2.53 -5.44 7.90
CA ILE A 78 -2.70 -4.12 7.26
C ILE A 78 -4.19 -4.00 6.92
N ALA A 79 -4.92 -3.41 7.86
CA ALA A 79 -6.35 -3.21 7.70
C ALA A 79 -6.62 -2.21 6.58
N ALA A 80 -7.42 -2.64 5.62
CA ALA A 80 -7.96 -1.78 4.59
C ALA A 80 -9.41 -2.19 4.38
N GLY A 81 -10.31 -1.32 4.81
CA GLY A 81 -11.68 -1.66 5.20
C GLY A 81 -11.82 -1.89 6.71
N LEU A 82 -13.01 -1.54 7.21
CA LEU A 82 -13.54 -1.63 8.58
C LEU A 82 -12.52 -1.99 9.69
N VAL A 83 -12.01 -0.97 10.38
CA VAL A 83 -11.54 -1.10 11.76
C VAL A 83 -12.50 -0.31 12.64
N GLY A 84 -13.50 -1.01 13.17
CA GLY A 84 -14.44 -0.48 14.14
C GLY A 84 -15.65 0.23 13.53
N GLU A 85 -16.72 -0.53 13.28
CA GLU A 85 -18.06 -0.16 13.73
C GLU A 85 -18.97 -1.38 13.59
N SER A 86 -19.78 -1.58 14.62
CA SER A 86 -20.82 -2.59 14.74
C SER A 86 -21.68 -2.71 13.47
N TYR A 87 -22.02 -3.95 13.12
CA TYR A 87 -23.01 -4.34 12.12
C TYR A 87 -24.22 -3.40 12.10
N CYS A 88 -24.29 -2.50 11.12
CA CYS A 88 -25.53 -1.87 10.69
C CYS A 88 -25.72 -2.22 9.21
N GLN A 89 -26.70 -3.10 8.97
CA GLN A 89 -27.16 -3.50 7.65
C GLN A 89 -27.86 -2.32 6.98
N SER A 90 -27.22 -1.73 5.98
CA SER A 90 -27.87 -0.93 4.94
C SER A 90 -27.05 -1.07 3.66
N ASP A 91 -27.71 -1.01 2.50
CA ASP A 91 -27.29 -1.44 1.15
C ASP A 91 -25.96 -0.90 0.56
N ASP A 92 -25.05 -0.36 1.36
CA ASP A 92 -23.70 0.08 0.99
C ASP A 92 -22.66 -1.00 1.36
N TYR A 93 -22.63 -2.10 0.61
CA TYR A 93 -21.60 -3.14 0.79
C TYR A 93 -20.21 -2.53 0.50
N PRO A 94 -19.30 -2.44 1.48
CA PRO A 94 -18.03 -1.75 1.31
C PRO A 94 -17.16 -2.51 0.30
N ARG A 95 -17.10 -1.99 -0.93
CA ARG A 95 -16.16 -2.49 -1.94
C ARG A 95 -14.73 -2.25 -1.43
N LYS A 96 -13.78 -3.12 -1.77
CA LYS A 96 -12.36 -2.92 -1.45
C LYS A 96 -11.80 -1.84 -2.40
N ILE A 97 -11.93 -0.56 -2.04
CA ILE A 97 -11.82 0.58 -2.99
C ILE A 97 -10.37 1.07 -3.15
N TYR A 98 -9.46 0.20 -3.61
CA TYR A 98 -8.11 0.57 -4.06
C TYR A 98 -7.12 0.91 -2.95
N LYS A 99 -5.85 0.55 -3.16
CA LYS A 99 -4.79 0.75 -2.20
C LYS A 99 -3.54 1.13 -2.97
N VAL A 100 -2.83 2.14 -2.49
CA VAL A 100 -1.94 2.94 -3.33
C VAL A 100 -0.53 2.88 -2.74
N ALA A 101 0.41 2.29 -3.48
CA ALA A 101 1.83 2.45 -3.21
C ALA A 101 2.27 3.81 -3.76
N VAL A 102 2.84 4.67 -2.92
CA VAL A 102 3.39 5.96 -3.33
C VAL A 102 4.88 5.91 -3.12
N CYS A 103 5.64 5.79 -4.21
CA CYS A 103 7.10 5.95 -4.13
C CYS A 103 7.44 7.45 -4.24
N LYS A 104 8.06 7.98 -3.19
CA LYS A 104 8.67 9.30 -3.23
C LYS A 104 10.01 9.24 -3.96
N GLY A 105 10.26 10.22 -4.81
CA GLY A 105 11.60 10.49 -5.27
C GLY A 105 12.49 11.02 -4.17
N ASN A 106 13.72 10.50 -4.12
CA ASN A 106 14.76 11.02 -3.27
C ASN A 106 15.10 12.44 -3.74
N THR A 107 14.75 13.46 -2.95
CA THR A 107 15.06 14.86 -3.27
C THR A 107 16.52 15.24 -2.96
N ASN A 108 17.41 14.27 -2.71
CA ASN A 108 18.84 14.53 -2.57
C ASN A 108 19.52 14.67 -3.94
N THR A 109 19.10 15.65 -4.74
CA THR A 109 19.93 16.21 -5.81
C THR A 109 20.52 17.53 -5.31
N SER A 110 21.63 17.44 -4.58
CA SER A 110 22.48 18.58 -4.22
C SER A 110 23.47 18.91 -5.34
N HIS A 111 23.00 18.98 -6.59
CA HIS A 111 23.77 19.52 -7.71
C HIS A 111 22.82 20.15 -8.73
N CYS A 112 22.75 21.48 -8.67
CA CYS A 112 22.54 22.31 -9.85
C CYS A 112 23.82 22.35 -10.68
#